data_AF-A0A015LFX6-F1
#
_entry.id   AF-A0A015LFX6-F1
#
_cell.length_a   1.000
_cell.length_b   1.000
_cell.length_c   1.000
_cell.angle_alpha   90.00
_cell.angle_beta   90.00
_cell.angle_gamma   90.00
#
_symmetry.space_group_name_H-M   'P 1'
#
loop_
_entity.id
_entity.type
_entity.pdbx_description
1 polymer ?
#
loop_
_entity_poly.entity_id
_entity_poly.type
_entity_poly.pdbx_seq_one_letter_code
_entity_poly.pdbx_strand_id
1 'polypeptide(L)'
;MSLRNNMNQVTENKSNRNNRNKISEQLSRNPLYSRSTSHLSLGADFSLSKAFLPVIPPEAEKPLEPYQQCRLFLSHIGWLNPDTFKDGSISMLDKGPALYRDIRLLDKKYSRECIKVALLYVGSGQEDEQSILHNTNGSNEYDEFVTSLGWEIDLATHPGYLGGLERNSTNGTTSIYYCNSTLEIIFHDVTRMPTDPTDLKQLRKVL
;
A
#
# COMPACT_ATOMS: atom_id res chain seq x y z
N MET A 1 -3.73 10.72 -76.59
CA MET A 1 -5.05 10.37 -76.03
C MET A 1 -4.89 10.14 -74.54
N SER A 2 -5.27 11.13 -73.73
CA SER A 2 -6.49 11.11 -72.90
C SER A 2 -6.21 10.45 -71.55
N LEU A 3 -5.92 11.25 -70.51
CA LEU A 3 -6.90 11.73 -69.50
C LEU A 3 -7.49 10.59 -68.66
N ARG A 4 -6.91 10.34 -67.48
CA ARG A 4 -7.61 10.12 -66.20
C ARG A 4 -6.62 9.65 -65.13
N ASN A 5 -6.46 10.46 -64.09
CA ASN A 5 -6.51 10.06 -62.67
C ASN A 5 -5.98 11.20 -61.80
N ASN A 6 -6.82 12.23 -61.63
CA ASN A 6 -6.57 13.33 -60.71
C ASN A 6 -7.84 13.62 -59.88
N MET A 7 -8.36 12.59 -59.20
CA MET A 7 -9.62 12.68 -58.45
C MET A 7 -9.64 11.92 -57.11
N ASN A 8 -8.49 11.46 -56.61
CA ASN A 8 -8.40 10.77 -55.30
C ASN A 8 -7.51 11.46 -54.25
N GLN A 9 -6.93 12.64 -54.54
CA GLN A 9 -6.10 13.39 -53.57
C GLN A 9 -6.85 14.57 -52.88
N VAL A 10 -8.09 14.85 -53.28
CA VAL A 10 -8.86 16.01 -52.78
C VAL A 10 -9.84 15.63 -51.65
N THR A 11 -10.20 14.35 -51.52
CA THR A 11 -11.19 13.86 -50.55
C THR A 11 -10.61 13.53 -49.17
N GLU A 12 -9.34 13.09 -49.07
CA GLU A 12 -8.72 12.78 -47.76
C GLU A 12 -8.29 14.04 -46.97
N ASN A 13 -7.93 15.12 -47.66
CA ASN A 13 -7.50 16.36 -47.00
C ASN A 13 -8.65 17.20 -46.41
N LYS A 14 -9.91 16.95 -46.82
CA LYS A 14 -11.09 17.63 -46.24
C LYS A 14 -11.58 16.98 -44.94
N SER A 15 -11.47 15.65 -44.83
CA SER A 15 -11.92 14.92 -43.64
C SER A 15 -11.03 15.23 -42.41
N ASN A 16 -9.73 15.40 -42.63
CA ASN A 16 -8.77 15.67 -41.56
C ASN A 16 -8.77 17.14 -41.07
N ARG A 17 -9.21 18.09 -41.91
CA ARG A 17 -9.45 19.50 -41.51
C ARG A 17 -10.75 19.66 -40.70
N ASN A 18 -11.81 18.93 -41.06
CA ASN A 18 -13.07 18.99 -40.33
C ASN A 18 -12.98 18.41 -38.90
N ASN A 19 -12.12 17.40 -38.68
CA ASN A 19 -11.88 16.88 -37.33
C ASN A 19 -11.02 17.80 -36.46
N ARG A 20 -10.05 18.53 -37.03
CA ARG A 20 -9.29 19.55 -36.29
C ARG A 20 -10.14 20.75 -35.90
N ASN A 21 -11.04 21.19 -36.80
CA ASN A 21 -11.93 22.32 -36.53
C ASN A 21 -12.99 21.99 -35.45
N LYS A 22 -13.46 20.74 -35.38
CA LYS A 22 -14.36 20.27 -34.31
C LYS A 22 -13.68 20.20 -32.94
N ILE A 23 -12.39 19.88 -32.87
CA ILE A 23 -11.64 19.84 -31.62
C ILE A 23 -11.31 21.27 -31.13
N SER A 24 -11.01 22.20 -32.05
CA SER A 24 -10.82 23.61 -31.70
C SER A 24 -12.11 24.33 -31.26
N GLU A 25 -13.28 23.92 -31.74
CA GLU A 25 -14.57 24.47 -31.28
C GLU A 25 -15.03 23.91 -29.92
N GLN A 26 -14.57 22.71 -29.53
CA GLN A 26 -14.87 22.13 -28.21
C GLN A 26 -13.98 22.71 -27.10
N LEU A 27 -12.79 23.22 -27.45
CA LEU A 27 -11.86 23.87 -26.52
C LEU A 27 -12.23 25.34 -26.19
N SER A 28 -13.16 25.96 -26.93
CA SER A 28 -13.58 27.35 -26.71
C SER A 28 -14.85 27.51 -25.86
N ARG A 29 -15.45 26.40 -25.39
CA ARG A 29 -16.74 26.40 -24.65
C ARG A 29 -16.67 25.94 -23.19
N ASN A 30 -15.51 26.00 -22.54
CA ASN A 30 -15.42 25.84 -21.08
C ASN A 30 -15.24 27.21 -20.42
N PRO A 31 -16.28 27.82 -19.83
CA PRO A 31 -16.15 29.06 -19.08
C PRO A 31 -15.69 28.72 -17.66
N LEU A 32 -14.44 28.27 -17.51
CA LEU A 32 -13.81 28.11 -16.21
C LEU A 32 -12.45 28.80 -16.24
N TYR A 33 -12.49 30.13 -16.30
CA TYR A 33 -11.56 31.14 -15.78
C TYR A 33 -11.75 32.47 -16.54
N SER A 34 -12.90 33.15 -16.36
CA SER A 34 -12.96 34.60 -16.61
C SER A 34 -12.64 35.33 -15.31
N ARG A 35 -11.36 35.43 -14.96
CA ARG A 35 -10.95 36.28 -13.84
C ARG A 35 -10.82 37.71 -14.36
N SER A 36 -11.94 38.44 -14.36
CA SER A 36 -11.92 39.90 -14.48
C SER A 36 -11.12 40.46 -13.31
N THR A 37 -9.91 40.96 -13.58
CA THR A 37 -9.14 41.74 -12.62
C THR A 37 -9.76 43.13 -12.53
N SER A 38 -10.79 43.31 -11.70
CA SER A 38 -11.19 44.64 -11.27
C SER A 38 -10.17 45.15 -10.24
N HIS A 39 -9.49 46.22 -10.64
CA HIS A 39 -8.60 47.05 -9.84
C HIS A 39 -9.25 47.40 -8.49
N LEU A 40 -8.67 46.92 -7.38
CA LEU A 40 -9.07 47.31 -6.02
C LEU A 40 -8.61 48.76 -5.77
N SER A 41 -9.55 49.70 -5.83
CA SER A 41 -9.38 51.02 -5.24
C SER A 41 -9.31 50.85 -3.71
N LEU A 42 -8.14 51.15 -3.15
CA LEU A 42 -7.92 51.23 -1.71
C LEU A 42 -8.48 52.57 -1.23
N GLY A 43 -9.76 52.59 -0.87
CA GLY A 43 -10.45 53.77 -0.37
C GLY A 43 -11.40 53.37 0.75
N ALA A 44 -11.11 53.91 1.93
CA ALA A 44 -11.92 54.06 3.14
C ALA A 44 -13.26 53.28 3.21
N ASP A 45 -13.34 52.36 4.17
CA ASP A 45 -14.44 52.27 5.15
C ASP A 45 -14.24 51.00 6.00
N PHE A 46 -13.44 51.11 7.07
CA PHE A 46 -13.28 50.03 8.06
C PHE A 46 -14.49 50.01 9.00
N SER A 47 -15.61 49.48 8.50
CA SER A 47 -16.73 49.09 9.35
C SER A 47 -16.43 47.72 9.98
N LEU A 48 -16.11 47.73 11.28
CA LEU A 48 -15.91 46.55 12.15
C LEU A 48 -17.12 45.59 12.23
N SER A 49 -18.22 45.90 11.52
CA SER A 49 -19.44 45.09 11.45
C SER A 49 -19.45 44.02 10.36
N LYS A 50 -18.44 43.97 9.47
CA LYS A 50 -18.31 42.84 8.53
C LYS A 50 -17.65 41.67 9.26
N ALA A 51 -18.48 41.04 10.09
CA ALA A 51 -18.20 39.86 10.88
C ALA A 51 -17.33 38.87 10.10
N PHE A 52 -16.35 38.30 10.79
CA PHE A 52 -15.67 37.07 10.40
C PHE A 52 -16.74 35.98 10.20
N LEU A 53 -17.30 35.89 9.00
CA LEU A 53 -18.06 34.72 8.61
C LEU A 53 -17.03 33.59 8.47
N PRO A 54 -17.21 32.46 9.16
CA PRO A 54 -16.36 31.31 8.93
C PRO A 54 -16.39 31.02 7.43
N VAL A 55 -15.23 31.04 6.79
CA VAL A 55 -15.11 30.55 5.41
C VAL A 55 -15.30 29.05 5.52
N ILE A 56 -16.55 28.61 5.39
CA ILE A 56 -16.88 27.21 5.27
C ILE A 56 -16.32 26.80 3.90
N PRO A 57 -15.35 25.88 3.83
CA PRO A 57 -14.87 25.39 2.56
C PRO A 57 -16.08 24.91 1.75
N PRO A 58 -16.18 25.25 0.45
CA PRO A 58 -17.24 24.69 -0.37
C PRO A 58 -17.23 23.16 -0.23
N GLU A 59 -18.42 22.57 -0.19
CA GLU A 59 -18.56 21.13 -0.11
C GLU A 59 -17.74 20.50 -1.24
N ALA A 60 -16.91 19.50 -0.89
CA ALA A 60 -15.99 18.90 -1.85
C ALA A 60 -16.77 18.38 -3.06
N GLU A 61 -16.41 18.85 -4.26
CA GLU A 61 -17.03 18.39 -5.49
C GLU A 61 -16.92 16.87 -5.58
N LYS A 62 -18.05 16.20 -5.78
CA LYS A 62 -18.06 14.75 -5.97
C LYS A 62 -17.25 14.43 -7.23
N PRO A 63 -16.32 13.48 -7.18
CA PRO A 63 -15.54 13.13 -8.36
C PRO A 63 -16.50 12.65 -9.46
N LEU A 64 -16.41 13.31 -10.62
CA LEU A 64 -17.17 13.03 -11.82
C LEU A 64 -16.65 11.77 -12.53
N GLU A 65 -15.35 11.48 -12.36
CA GLU A 65 -14.65 10.38 -13.00
C GLU A 65 -13.84 9.54 -11.99
N PRO A 66 -13.67 8.22 -12.23
CA PRO A 66 -12.75 7.40 -11.46
C PRO A 66 -11.35 8.02 -11.42
N TYR A 67 -10.72 8.02 -10.23
CA TYR A 67 -9.37 8.53 -10.01
C TYR A 67 -9.16 10.03 -10.29
N GLN A 68 -10.23 10.85 -10.39
CA GLN A 68 -10.12 12.30 -10.60
C GLN A 68 -9.20 12.98 -9.57
N GLN A 69 -9.36 12.63 -8.29
CA GLN A 69 -8.53 13.17 -7.22
C GLN A 69 -7.05 12.81 -7.39
N CYS A 70 -6.76 11.55 -7.77
CA CYS A 70 -5.40 11.12 -8.06
C CYS A 70 -4.80 11.90 -9.24
N ARG A 71 -5.58 12.11 -10.32
CA ARG A 71 -5.12 12.89 -11.48
C ARG A 71 -4.81 14.34 -11.11
N LEU A 72 -5.67 14.98 -10.32
CA LEU A 72 -5.45 16.35 -9.84
C LEU A 72 -4.22 16.43 -8.94
N PHE A 73 -4.04 15.48 -8.02
CA PHE A 73 -2.86 15.38 -7.17
C PHE A 73 -1.57 15.24 -8.00
N LEU A 74 -1.54 14.29 -8.94
CA LEU A 74 -0.40 14.07 -9.83
C LEU A 74 -0.09 15.32 -10.68
N SER A 75 -1.11 16.06 -11.10
CA SER A 75 -0.93 17.35 -11.78
C SER A 75 -0.34 18.41 -10.85
N HIS A 76 -0.77 18.46 -9.59
CA HIS A 76 -0.35 19.47 -8.62
C HIS A 76 1.11 19.29 -8.19
N ILE A 77 1.57 18.04 -8.04
CA ILE A 77 2.98 17.72 -7.77
C ILE A 77 3.87 17.78 -9.03
N GLY A 78 3.30 18.17 -10.17
CA GLY A 78 4.02 18.36 -11.44
C GLY A 78 4.32 17.07 -12.21
N TRP A 79 3.87 15.91 -11.75
CA TRP A 79 4.12 14.61 -12.37
C TRP A 79 3.36 14.37 -13.69
N LEU A 80 2.37 15.20 -14.00
CA LEU A 80 1.69 15.18 -15.31
C LEU A 80 2.19 16.28 -16.25
N ASN A 81 3.25 17.03 -15.90
CA ASN A 81 3.81 18.04 -16.78
C ASN A 81 4.60 17.39 -17.93
N PRO A 82 4.43 17.85 -19.18
CA PRO A 82 5.16 17.31 -20.34
C PRO A 82 6.68 17.31 -20.19
N ASP A 83 7.24 18.26 -19.42
CA ASP A 83 8.68 18.37 -19.21
C ASP A 83 9.24 17.31 -18.24
N THR A 84 8.41 16.85 -17.30
CA THR A 84 8.69 15.76 -16.33
C THR A 84 8.70 14.38 -16.99
N PHE A 85 8.18 14.26 -18.21
CA PHE A 85 8.35 13.03 -19.01
C PHE A 85 9.64 13.06 -19.84
N LYS A 86 10.24 14.23 -20.06
CA LYS A 86 11.47 14.39 -20.87
C LYS A 86 12.75 14.22 -20.06
N ASP A 87 12.71 14.58 -18.79
CA ASP A 87 13.84 14.43 -17.86
C ASP A 87 14.02 12.98 -17.36
N GLY A 88 13.10 12.08 -17.72
CA GLY A 88 13.13 10.67 -17.33
C GLY A 88 12.70 10.40 -15.89
N SER A 89 12.21 11.42 -15.18
CA SER A 89 11.73 11.25 -13.79
C SER A 89 10.49 10.38 -13.68
N ILE A 90 9.71 10.26 -14.76
CA ILE A 90 8.56 9.36 -14.86
C ILE A 90 8.65 8.55 -16.15
N SER A 91 8.70 7.22 -16.00
CA SER A 91 8.73 6.27 -17.11
C SER A 91 7.44 5.47 -17.15
N MET A 92 6.81 5.40 -18.32
CA MET A 92 5.70 4.48 -18.53
C MET A 92 6.23 3.05 -18.58
N LEU A 93 5.60 2.16 -17.83
CA LEU A 93 5.94 0.74 -17.85
C LEU A 93 5.19 0.04 -18.99
N ASP A 94 5.89 -0.85 -19.69
CA ASP A 94 5.27 -1.68 -20.72
C ASP A 94 4.30 -2.68 -20.10
N LYS A 95 3.08 -2.73 -20.64
CA LYS A 95 2.02 -3.65 -20.19
C LYS A 95 2.27 -5.09 -20.66
N GLY A 96 3.42 -5.65 -20.30
CA GLY A 96 3.83 -7.01 -20.61
C GLY A 96 3.50 -8.03 -19.52
N PRO A 97 3.52 -9.34 -19.84
CA PRO A 97 3.27 -10.40 -18.86
C PRO A 97 4.29 -10.40 -17.70
N ALA A 98 5.53 -9.96 -17.96
CA ALA A 98 6.56 -9.79 -16.92
C ALA A 98 6.14 -8.75 -15.87
N LEU A 99 5.65 -7.58 -16.29
CA LEU A 99 5.18 -6.54 -15.38
C LEU A 99 4.04 -7.04 -14.48
N TYR A 100 3.05 -7.72 -15.04
CA TYR A 100 1.94 -8.26 -14.25
C TYR A 100 2.40 -9.31 -13.24
N ARG A 101 3.39 -10.14 -13.59
CA ARG A 101 4.00 -11.08 -12.66
C ARG A 101 4.70 -10.34 -11.53
N ASP A 102 5.47 -9.31 -11.85
CA ASP A 102 6.29 -8.59 -10.88
C ASP A 102 5.41 -7.75 -9.93
N ILE A 103 4.32 -7.15 -10.42
CA ILE A 103 3.29 -6.50 -9.58
C ILE A 103 2.66 -7.52 -8.62
N ARG A 104 2.28 -8.70 -9.11
CA ARG A 104 1.74 -9.77 -8.24
C ARG A 104 2.75 -10.24 -7.20
N LEU A 105 4.05 -10.20 -7.50
CA LEU A 105 5.10 -10.51 -6.53
C LEU A 105 5.26 -9.39 -5.50
N LEU A 106 5.13 -8.13 -5.92
CA LEU A 106 5.15 -6.97 -5.04
C LEU A 106 3.97 -6.99 -4.05
N ASP A 107 2.75 -7.24 -4.55
CA ASP A 107 1.55 -7.31 -3.71
C ASP A 107 1.60 -8.44 -2.67
N LYS A 108 2.44 -9.46 -2.91
CA LYS A 108 2.67 -10.57 -1.97
C LYS A 108 3.71 -10.25 -0.90
N LYS A 109 4.50 -9.18 -1.04
CA LYS A 109 5.50 -8.83 -0.04
C LYS A 109 4.82 -8.22 1.18
N TYR A 110 5.32 -8.57 2.35
CA TYR A 110 4.90 -7.93 3.60
C TYR A 110 5.29 -6.45 3.58
N SER A 111 4.37 -5.62 4.07
CA SER A 111 4.59 -4.17 4.22
C SER A 111 5.46 -3.83 5.42
N ARG A 112 5.59 -4.77 6.37
CA ARG A 112 6.41 -4.67 7.58
C ARG A 112 7.55 -5.67 7.50
N GLU A 113 8.62 -5.37 8.23
CA GLU A 113 9.65 -6.36 8.52
C GLU A 113 9.05 -7.44 9.41
N CYS A 114 9.25 -8.71 9.05
CA CYS A 114 8.69 -9.86 9.75
C CYS A 114 9.83 -10.73 10.29
N ILE A 115 9.86 -10.96 11.60
CA ILE A 115 10.89 -11.75 12.28
C ILE A 115 10.23 -12.91 13.04
N LYS A 116 10.81 -14.10 12.92
CA LYS A 116 10.48 -15.25 13.79
C LYS A 116 11.63 -15.51 14.75
N VAL A 117 11.32 -15.67 16.03
CA VAL A 117 12.32 -15.90 17.09
C VAL A 117 11.96 -17.19 17.83
N ALA A 118 12.90 -18.11 17.98
CA ALA A 118 12.71 -19.29 18.85
C ALA A 118 13.02 -18.94 20.30
N LEU A 119 12.14 -19.38 21.21
CA LEU A 119 12.36 -19.37 22.65
C LEU A 119 12.53 -20.81 23.12
N LEU A 120 13.68 -21.07 23.77
CA LEU A 120 14.10 -22.38 24.24
C LEU A 120 14.40 -22.26 25.73
N TYR A 121 13.85 -23.19 26.52
CA TYR A 121 14.16 -23.33 27.93
C TYR A 121 15.09 -24.52 28.13
N VAL A 122 16.21 -24.31 28.81
CA VAL A 122 17.16 -25.37 29.19
C VAL A 122 17.09 -25.55 30.69
N GLY A 123 16.55 -26.68 31.12
CA GLY A 123 16.44 -27.05 32.53
C GLY A 123 17.76 -27.53 33.13
N SER A 124 17.78 -27.66 34.46
CA SER A 124 18.96 -28.12 35.20
C SER A 124 19.38 -29.53 34.76
N GLY A 125 20.63 -29.68 34.33
CA GLY A 125 21.21 -30.97 33.92
C GLY A 125 20.81 -31.43 32.52
N GLN A 126 20.10 -30.62 31.74
CA GLN A 126 19.85 -30.88 30.31
C GLN A 126 21.05 -30.45 29.47
N GLU A 127 21.58 -31.37 28.67
CA GLU A 127 22.71 -31.10 27.77
C GLU A 127 22.42 -31.55 26.33
N ASP A 128 21.41 -32.40 26.14
CA ASP A 128 21.00 -32.95 24.86
C ASP A 128 19.82 -32.17 24.26
N GLU A 129 19.86 -31.93 22.95
CA GLU A 129 18.80 -31.23 22.21
C GLU A 129 17.43 -31.88 22.41
N GLN A 130 17.40 -33.22 22.46
CA GLN A 130 16.18 -33.98 22.62
C GLN A 130 15.48 -33.64 23.95
N SER A 131 16.19 -33.68 25.08
CA SER A 131 15.59 -33.36 26.38
C SER A 131 15.10 -31.90 26.44
N ILE A 132 15.83 -30.97 25.83
CA ILE A 132 15.46 -29.55 25.75
C ILE A 132 14.16 -29.35 24.96
N LEU A 133 14.03 -29.96 23.78
CA LEU A 133 12.83 -29.80 22.93
C LEU A 133 11.58 -30.50 23.50
N HIS A 134 11.76 -31.49 24.38
CA HIS A 134 10.65 -32.16 25.06
C HIS A 134 10.09 -31.38 26.25
N ASN A 135 10.72 -30.28 26.66
CA ASN A 135 10.19 -29.43 27.73
C ASN A 135 8.77 -28.96 27.38
N THR A 136 7.85 -29.14 28.33
CA THR A 136 6.45 -28.68 28.25
C THR A 136 6.19 -27.45 29.11
N ASN A 137 7.15 -27.11 29.99
CA ASN A 137 7.05 -26.02 30.95
C ASN A 137 8.44 -25.45 31.21
N GLY A 138 8.53 -24.15 31.45
CA GLY A 138 9.73 -23.47 31.93
C GLY A 138 9.77 -23.33 33.45
N SER A 139 10.69 -22.52 33.94
CA SER A 139 10.64 -21.99 35.31
C SER A 139 9.70 -20.79 35.41
N ASN A 140 9.36 -20.38 36.63
CA ASN A 140 8.53 -19.19 36.84
C ASN A 140 9.20 -17.92 36.26
N GLU A 141 10.53 -17.81 36.38
CA GLU A 141 11.30 -16.69 35.84
C GLU A 141 11.33 -16.71 34.30
N TYR A 142 11.34 -17.92 33.70
CA TYR A 142 11.19 -18.06 32.25
C TYR A 142 9.81 -17.56 31.79
N ASP A 143 8.74 -17.97 32.47
CA ASP A 143 7.39 -17.55 32.11
C ASP A 143 7.20 -16.03 32.25
N GLU A 144 7.79 -15.42 33.29
CA GLU A 144 7.81 -13.96 33.48
C GLU A 144 8.59 -13.26 32.36
N PHE A 145 9.74 -13.79 31.98
CA PHE A 145 10.50 -13.28 30.84
C PHE A 145 9.69 -13.37 29.54
N VAL A 146 9.10 -14.52 29.23
CA VAL A 146 8.35 -14.74 27.99
C VAL A 146 7.14 -13.80 27.90
N THR A 147 6.40 -13.65 29.00
CA THR A 147 5.25 -12.73 29.06
C THR A 147 5.66 -11.26 28.96
N SER A 148 6.90 -10.90 29.28
CA SER A 148 7.41 -9.53 29.12
C SER A 148 7.77 -9.15 27.66
N LEU A 149 7.92 -10.14 26.76
CA LEU A 149 8.36 -9.90 25.38
C LEU A 149 7.30 -9.26 24.47
N GLY A 150 6.01 -9.44 24.80
CA GLY A 150 4.93 -8.98 23.95
C GLY A 150 3.55 -9.39 24.46
N TRP A 151 2.58 -9.41 23.55
CA TRP A 151 1.21 -9.80 23.83
C TRP A 151 0.98 -11.26 23.47
N GLU A 152 0.30 -11.97 24.35
CA GLU A 152 -0.23 -13.27 24.02
C GLU A 152 -1.36 -13.15 23.01
N ILE A 153 -1.28 -13.92 21.92
CA ILE A 153 -2.25 -13.95 20.83
C ILE A 153 -2.81 -15.36 20.65
N ASP A 154 -4.05 -15.46 20.18
CA ASP A 154 -4.65 -16.69 19.67
C ASP A 154 -4.30 -16.87 18.19
N LEU A 155 -3.62 -17.98 17.88
CA LEU A 155 -3.16 -18.30 16.53
C LEU A 155 -4.34 -18.51 15.56
N ALA A 156 -5.49 -18.99 16.03
CA ALA A 156 -6.64 -19.25 15.17
C ALA A 156 -7.18 -17.95 14.55
N THR A 157 -7.20 -16.86 15.33
CA THR A 157 -7.88 -15.61 14.99
C THR A 157 -6.93 -14.46 14.64
N HIS A 158 -5.64 -14.54 15.00
CA HIS A 158 -4.69 -13.44 14.80
C HIS A 158 -4.57 -13.04 13.30
N PRO A 159 -4.67 -11.74 12.94
CA PRO A 159 -4.64 -11.30 11.55
C PRO A 159 -3.22 -10.98 11.04
N GLY A 160 -2.22 -10.87 11.92
CA GLY A 160 -0.85 -10.49 11.57
C GLY A 160 0.02 -11.65 11.12
N TYR A 161 1.33 -11.38 11.00
CA TYR A 161 2.33 -12.38 10.65
C TYR A 161 2.39 -13.55 11.64
N LEU A 162 2.26 -14.78 11.13
CA LEU A 162 2.24 -16.01 11.94
C LEU A 162 3.55 -16.80 11.93
N GLY A 163 4.61 -16.36 11.23
CA GLY A 163 5.91 -17.04 11.31
C GLY A 163 5.98 -18.48 10.78
N GLY A 164 4.91 -18.97 10.15
CA GLY A 164 4.77 -20.38 9.78
C GLY A 164 4.00 -21.23 10.81
N LEU A 165 3.56 -20.64 11.93
CA LEU A 165 2.63 -21.29 12.85
C LEU A 165 1.27 -21.48 12.19
N GLU A 166 0.70 -22.67 12.34
CA GLU A 166 -0.59 -23.02 11.74
C GLU A 166 -1.78 -22.66 12.64
N ARG A 167 -2.93 -22.34 12.02
CA ARG A 167 -4.18 -21.98 12.73
C ARG A 167 -4.98 -23.18 13.26
N ASN A 168 -4.52 -24.40 13.00
CA ASN A 168 -5.18 -25.66 13.31
C ASN A 168 -4.66 -26.31 14.62
N SER A 169 -3.99 -25.52 15.46
CA SER A 169 -3.43 -25.93 16.75
C SER A 169 -2.28 -26.95 16.69
N THR A 170 -1.70 -27.23 15.51
CA THR A 170 -0.58 -28.17 15.39
C THR A 170 0.68 -27.68 16.11
N ASN A 171 0.91 -26.37 16.13
CA ASN A 171 2.01 -25.73 16.85
C ASN A 171 1.56 -25.13 18.20
N GLY A 172 0.40 -25.54 18.72
CA GLY A 172 -0.23 -24.91 19.89
C GLY A 172 -1.30 -23.91 19.50
N THR A 173 -2.00 -23.38 20.50
CA THR A 173 -3.14 -22.46 20.30
C THR A 173 -2.76 -21.00 20.42
N THR A 174 -1.67 -20.71 21.13
CA THR A 174 -1.26 -19.35 21.50
C THR A 174 0.23 -19.15 21.26
N SER A 175 0.63 -17.90 21.08
CA SER A 175 2.03 -17.49 20.93
C SER A 175 2.20 -16.07 21.46
N ILE A 176 3.44 -15.68 21.79
CA ILE A 176 3.76 -14.29 22.09
C ILE A 176 4.06 -13.55 20.79
N TYR A 177 3.55 -12.34 20.70
CA TYR A 177 3.64 -11.50 19.52
C TYR A 177 3.94 -10.05 19.90
N TYR A 178 4.82 -9.42 19.12
CA TYR A 178 5.13 -8.01 19.25
C TYR A 178 5.02 -7.32 17.89
N CYS A 179 4.43 -6.14 17.85
CA CYS A 179 4.39 -5.34 16.63
C CYS A 179 4.46 -3.85 16.91
N ASN A 180 5.05 -3.12 15.97
CA ASN A 180 4.94 -1.67 15.84
C ASN A 180 4.64 -1.31 14.38
N SER A 181 4.62 -0.02 14.01
CA SER A 181 4.27 0.44 12.66
C SER A 181 5.09 -0.16 11.52
N THR A 182 6.30 -0.66 11.78
CA THR A 182 7.24 -1.13 10.76
C THR A 182 7.68 -2.59 10.94
N LEU A 183 7.41 -3.19 12.09
CA LEU A 183 7.95 -4.49 12.50
C LEU A 183 6.85 -5.38 13.09
N GLU A 184 6.93 -6.68 12.77
CA GLU A 184 6.17 -7.75 13.38
C GLU A 184 7.12 -8.87 13.81
N ILE A 185 7.01 -9.31 15.07
CA ILE A 185 7.80 -10.39 15.63
C ILE A 185 6.84 -11.43 16.21
N ILE A 186 7.03 -12.69 15.85
CA ILE A 186 6.36 -13.81 16.49
C ILE A 186 7.36 -14.73 17.16
N PHE A 187 7.02 -15.15 18.38
CA PHE A 187 7.88 -15.96 19.23
C PHE A 187 7.40 -17.42 19.23
N HIS A 188 8.26 -18.30 18.77
CA HIS A 188 8.08 -19.74 18.79
C HIS A 188 8.54 -20.25 20.15
N ASP A 189 7.62 -20.25 21.12
CA ASP A 189 7.88 -20.81 22.44
C ASP A 189 7.74 -22.33 22.44
N VAL A 190 8.89 -23.02 22.39
CA VAL A 190 8.98 -24.48 22.32
C VAL A 190 8.29 -25.16 23.51
N THR A 191 8.27 -24.52 24.67
CA THR A 191 7.62 -25.07 25.86
C THR A 191 6.10 -25.13 25.73
N ARG A 192 5.51 -24.19 24.98
CA ARG A 192 4.06 -24.09 24.76
C ARG A 192 3.59 -24.82 23.51
N MET A 193 4.51 -25.33 22.69
CA MET A 193 4.20 -26.17 21.53
C MET A 193 3.92 -27.62 21.96
N PRO A 194 2.96 -28.32 21.33
CA PRO A 194 2.67 -29.72 21.62
C PRO A 194 3.90 -30.63 21.45
N THR A 195 4.17 -31.49 22.44
CA THR A 195 5.23 -32.49 22.40
C THR A 195 4.68 -33.82 21.89
N ASP A 196 5.32 -34.41 20.87
CA ASP A 196 4.98 -35.75 20.38
C ASP A 196 5.96 -36.79 20.96
N PRO A 197 5.54 -37.68 21.88
CA PRO A 197 6.45 -38.63 22.53
C PRO A 197 7.06 -39.67 21.57
N THR A 198 6.51 -39.81 20.35
CA THR A 198 7.04 -40.71 19.32
C THR A 198 8.10 -40.05 18.44
N ASP A 199 8.15 -38.72 18.42
CA ASP A 199 9.13 -37.95 17.65
C ASP A 199 10.28 -37.46 18.54
N LEU A 200 11.38 -38.22 18.52
CA LEU A 200 12.60 -37.87 19.28
C LEU A 200 13.17 -36.49 18.89
N LYS A 201 12.91 -36.01 17.67
CA LYS A 201 13.46 -34.74 17.17
C LYS A 201 12.50 -33.57 17.31
N GLN A 202 11.25 -33.81 17.71
CA GLN A 202 10.21 -32.78 17.83
C GLN A 202 10.18 -31.83 16.62
N LEU A 203 10.17 -32.37 15.39
CA LEU A 203 10.33 -31.59 14.15
C LEU A 203 9.30 -30.48 13.99
N ARG A 204 8.14 -30.62 14.64
CA ARG A 204 7.07 -29.60 14.65
C ARG A 204 7.35 -28.42 15.59
N LYS A 205 8.30 -28.55 16.50
CA LYS A 205 8.79 -27.47 17.37
C LYS A 205 10.00 -26.73 16.78
N VAL A 206 10.68 -27.35 15.81
CA VAL A 206 11.85 -26.78 15.14
C VAL A 206 11.40 -25.78 14.06
N LEU A 207 12.04 -24.60 14.04
CA LEU A 207 11.73 -23.41 13.24
C LEU A 207 11.66 -23.61 11.71
#